data_AF-A0A9C7V1U7-F1
#
_entry.id   AF-A0A9C7V1U7-F1
#
_cell.length_a   1.000
_cell.length_b   1.000
_cell.length_c   1.000
_cell.angle_alpha   90.00
_cell.angle_beta   90.00
_cell.angle_gamma   90.00
#
_symmetry.space_group_name_H-M   'P 1'
#
loop_
_entity.id
_entity.type
_entity.pdbx_description
1 polymer ?
#
loop_
_entity_poly.entity_id
_entity_poly.type
_entity_poly.pdbx_seq_one_letter_code
_entity_poly.pdbx_strand_id
1 'polypeptide(L)'
;MRYRRTYLSPAPLRKDSISRIALLELMQKHIRDRDLMGLVDRLVTLLITGTDNDSQLHTLFNYLVQYGDAPRFSDFIHDVARRVPHHKEKLMTIAERLRQEGHNTGLQEGRQKGTKEEALRIARMMLKSGIECDKVLVITGLSLDEIMANSP
;
A
#
# COMPACT_ATOMS: atom_id res chain seq x y z
N MET A 1 52.35 23.86 25.70
CA MET A 1 51.07 23.12 25.84
C MET A 1 49.90 24.09 25.67
N ARG A 2 49.13 24.01 24.57
CA ARG A 2 47.82 24.67 24.43
C ARG A 2 46.87 23.67 23.79
N TYR A 3 45.91 23.16 24.57
CA TYR A 3 44.83 22.33 24.05
C TYR A 3 43.88 23.20 23.23
N ARG A 4 43.88 23.03 21.90
CA ARG A 4 42.84 23.57 21.03
C ARG A 4 41.68 22.59 21.06
N ARG A 5 40.63 22.92 21.81
CA ARG A 5 39.35 22.22 21.80
C ARG A 5 38.67 22.55 20.48
N THR A 6 38.78 21.67 19.49
CA THR A 6 38.01 21.76 18.26
C THR A 6 36.56 21.47 18.60
N TYR A 7 35.71 22.49 18.50
CA TYR A 7 34.26 22.30 18.46
C TYR A 7 33.96 21.57 17.15
N LEU A 8 33.64 20.29 17.26
CA LEU A 8 33.02 19.52 16.19
C LEU A 8 31.61 20.09 16.03
N SER A 9 31.38 20.96 15.05
CA SER A 9 30.02 21.35 14.66
C SER A 9 29.23 20.07 14.34
N PRO A 10 28.03 19.87 14.90
CA PRO A 10 27.20 18.74 14.52
C PRO A 10 26.90 18.84 13.02
N ALA A 11 27.23 17.79 12.27
CA ALA A 11 26.93 17.70 10.86
C ALA A 11 25.41 17.94 10.65
N PRO A 12 25.00 18.75 9.65
CA PRO A 12 23.59 19.00 9.43
C PRO A 12 22.90 17.67 9.10
N LEU A 13 21.87 17.33 9.88
CA LEU A 13 21.02 16.19 9.61
C LEU A 13 20.46 16.35 8.19
N ARG A 14 20.68 15.32 7.39
CA ARG A 14 20.32 15.29 5.97
C ARG A 14 18.78 15.40 5.87
N LYS A 15 18.27 16.39 5.12
CA LYS A 15 16.84 16.81 5.08
C LYS A 15 15.88 15.66 4.74
N ASP A 16 16.36 14.71 3.93
CA ASP A 16 15.72 13.45 3.56
C ASP A 16 15.42 12.50 4.74
N SER A 17 16.26 12.50 5.78
CA SER A 17 16.07 11.66 6.96
C SER A 17 14.92 12.18 7.83
N ILE A 18 14.76 13.50 7.93
CA ILE A 18 13.69 14.15 8.69
C ILE A 18 12.33 13.91 8.01
N SER A 19 12.27 14.06 6.68
CA SER A 19 11.04 13.80 5.91
C SER A 19 10.58 12.36 6.03
N ARG A 20 11.52 11.40 6.03
CA ARG A 20 11.21 9.97 6.22
C ARG A 20 10.63 9.67 7.60
N ILE A 21 11.18 10.27 8.65
CA ILE A 21 10.69 10.10 10.02
C ILE A 21 9.28 10.69 10.16
N ALA A 22 9.06 11.90 9.62
CA ALA A 22 7.75 12.53 9.67
C ALA A 22 6.68 11.74 8.89
N LEU A 23 7.07 11.13 7.77
CA LEU A 23 6.20 10.25 7.00
C LEU A 23 5.80 8.99 7.78
N LEU A 24 6.77 8.33 8.42
CA LEU A 24 6.50 7.16 9.25
C LEU A 24 5.61 7.50 10.43
N GLU A 25 5.83 8.64 11.07
CA GLU A 25 4.97 9.11 12.16
C GLU A 25 3.53 9.38 11.69
N LEU A 26 3.38 9.94 10.49
CA LEU A 26 2.09 10.18 9.86
C LEU A 26 1.35 8.85 9.60
N MET A 27 2.03 7.84 9.05
CA MET A 27 1.48 6.51 8.83
C MET A 27 1.10 5.82 10.14
N GLN A 28 1.98 5.85 11.14
CA GLN A 28 1.74 5.21 12.45
C GLN A 28 0.56 5.83 13.20
N LYS A 29 0.40 7.15 13.14
CA LYS A 29 -0.77 7.83 13.72
C LYS A 29 -2.06 7.39 13.02
N HIS A 30 -2.04 7.29 11.69
CA HIS A 30 -3.20 6.82 10.94
C HIS A 30 -3.59 5.37 11.27
N ILE A 31 -2.63 4.47 11.51
CA ILE A 31 -2.93 3.08 11.93
C ILE A 31 -3.84 3.07 13.16
N ARG A 32 -3.58 3.97 14.11
CA ARG A 32 -4.29 4.03 15.39
C ARG A 32 -5.68 4.64 15.27
N ASP A 33 -5.79 5.77 14.57
CA ASP A 33 -7.03 6.55 14.55
C ASP A 33 -7.91 6.25 13.32
N ARG A 34 -7.32 5.68 12.25
CA ARG A 34 -7.90 5.47 10.91
C ARG A 34 -8.58 6.70 10.29
N ASP A 35 -8.40 7.88 10.88
CA ASP A 35 -8.93 9.11 10.32
C ASP A 35 -8.00 9.63 9.22
N LEU A 36 -8.46 9.49 7.98
CA LEU A 36 -7.74 9.94 6.81
C LEU A 36 -7.74 11.48 6.70
N MET A 37 -8.82 12.14 7.11
CA MET A 37 -8.93 13.59 6.96
C MET A 37 -8.09 14.36 7.99
N GLY A 38 -7.89 13.80 9.18
CA GLY A 38 -6.94 14.32 10.17
C GLY A 38 -5.48 14.33 9.71
N LEU A 39 -5.14 13.70 8.57
CA LEU A 39 -3.79 13.72 7.99
C LEU A 39 -3.56 14.88 7.02
N VAL A 40 -4.62 15.55 6.53
CA VAL A 40 -4.53 16.56 5.46
C VAL A 40 -3.57 17.69 5.86
N ASP A 41 -3.76 18.29 7.04
CA ASP A 41 -2.95 19.43 7.50
C ASP A 41 -1.47 19.06 7.61
N ARG A 42 -1.19 17.85 8.08
CA ARG A 42 0.17 17.36 8.29
C ARG A 42 0.86 17.06 6.96
N LEU A 43 0.14 16.45 6.01
CA LEU A 43 0.66 16.20 4.68
C LEU A 43 0.91 17.50 3.90
N VAL A 44 -0.01 18.47 3.99
CA VAL A 44 0.17 19.81 3.40
C VAL A 44 1.42 20.48 3.96
N THR A 45 1.63 20.42 5.28
CA THR A 45 2.83 20.97 5.92
C THR A 45 4.11 20.31 5.40
N LEU A 46 4.11 18.98 5.23
CA LEU A 46 5.26 18.25 4.68
C LEU A 46 5.55 18.65 3.23
N LEU A 47 4.50 18.75 2.40
CA LEU A 47 4.63 19.15 1.01
C LEU A 47 5.20 20.58 0.88
N ILE A 48 4.73 21.52 1.70
CA ILE A 48 5.21 22.92 1.70
C ILE A 48 6.65 23.03 2.22
N THR A 49 7.02 22.28 3.27
CA THR A 49 8.36 22.35 3.90
C THR A 49 9.46 21.66 3.08
N GLY A 50 9.08 20.97 2.00
CA GLY A 50 9.97 20.47 0.96
C GLY A 50 10.11 18.95 1.00
N THR A 51 9.11 18.25 0.47
CA THR A 51 9.24 16.86 0.03
C THR A 51 9.41 16.82 -1.48
N ASP A 52 10.66 16.93 -1.92
CA ASP A 52 11.07 16.81 -3.30
C ASP A 52 11.21 15.33 -3.76
N ASN A 53 10.98 14.36 -2.86
CA ASN A 53 11.11 12.94 -3.16
C ASN A 53 9.79 12.24 -3.54
N ASP A 54 9.59 12.06 -4.85
CA ASP A 54 8.44 11.39 -5.46
C ASP A 54 8.20 9.98 -4.90
N SER A 55 9.27 9.25 -4.61
CA SER A 55 9.17 7.88 -4.09
C SER A 55 8.52 7.83 -2.70
N GLN A 56 8.80 8.82 -1.84
CA GLN A 56 8.24 8.88 -0.49
C GLN A 56 6.75 9.24 -0.52
N LEU A 57 6.37 10.19 -1.38
CA LEU A 57 4.96 10.51 -1.60
C LEU A 57 4.22 9.30 -2.19
N HIS A 58 4.81 8.63 -3.18
CA HIS A 58 4.24 7.42 -3.76
C HIS A 58 4.02 6.34 -2.70
N THR A 59 5.00 6.05 -1.84
CA THR A 59 4.87 5.09 -0.74
C THR A 59 3.78 5.49 0.26
N LEU A 60 3.70 6.77 0.62
CA LEU A 60 2.64 7.26 1.50
C LEU A 60 1.26 6.99 0.91
N PHE A 61 1.05 7.42 -0.34
CA PHE A 61 -0.26 7.30 -0.95
C PHE A 61 -0.61 5.83 -1.23
N ASN A 62 0.36 5.00 -1.63
CA ASN A 62 0.14 3.55 -1.73
C ASN A 62 -0.34 2.95 -0.42
N TYR A 63 0.28 3.35 0.68
CA TYR A 63 -0.15 2.92 2.02
C TYR A 63 -1.57 3.43 2.36
N LEU A 64 -1.89 4.69 2.08
CA LEU A 64 -3.23 5.24 2.33
C LEU A 64 -4.32 4.60 1.45
N VAL A 65 -4.00 4.17 0.24
CA VAL A 65 -4.94 3.43 -0.63
C VAL A 65 -5.18 2.02 -0.10
N GLN A 66 -4.13 1.33 0.35
CA GLN A 66 -4.23 -0.06 0.82
C GLN A 66 -4.86 -0.19 2.21
N TYR A 67 -4.61 0.77 3.10
CA TYR A 67 -4.99 0.69 4.52
C TYR A 67 -5.93 1.81 4.98
N GLY A 68 -6.10 2.85 4.17
CA GLY A 68 -7.03 3.94 4.46
C GLY A 68 -8.46 3.63 4.03
N ASP A 69 -9.39 4.45 4.53
CA ASP A 69 -10.81 4.38 4.17
C ASP A 69 -11.00 4.83 2.70
N ALA A 70 -10.99 3.87 1.77
CA ALA A 70 -11.07 4.09 0.33
C ALA A 70 -12.19 5.07 -0.12
N PRO A 71 -13.40 5.06 0.45
CA PRO A 71 -14.43 6.07 0.19
C PRO A 71 -13.97 7.52 0.36
N ARG A 72 -13.12 7.82 1.35
CA ARG A 72 -12.66 9.18 1.68
C ARG A 72 -11.38 9.58 0.95
N PHE A 73 -10.77 8.67 0.19
CA PHE A 73 -9.50 8.91 -0.49
C PHE A 73 -9.60 10.00 -1.56
N SER A 74 -10.70 10.03 -2.32
CA SER A 74 -10.94 11.07 -3.32
C SER A 74 -11.04 12.46 -2.71
N ASP A 75 -11.77 12.59 -1.60
CA ASP A 75 -11.91 13.85 -0.86
C ASP A 75 -10.57 14.29 -0.27
N PHE A 76 -9.81 13.34 0.29
CA PHE A 76 -8.47 13.57 0.82
C PHE A 76 -7.52 14.13 -0.25
N ILE A 77 -7.43 13.47 -1.41
CA ILE A 77 -6.58 13.92 -2.52
C ILE A 77 -6.98 15.31 -2.99
N HIS A 78 -8.28 15.55 -3.11
CA HIS A 78 -8.79 16.84 -3.56
C HIS A 78 -8.46 17.96 -2.56
N ASP A 79 -8.61 17.72 -1.26
CA ASP A 79 -8.30 18.70 -0.22
C ASP A 79 -6.81 19.01 -0.11
N VAL A 80 -5.95 17.99 -0.22
CA VAL A 80 -4.50 18.20 -0.26
C VAL A 80 -4.13 19.03 -1.49
N ALA A 81 -4.61 18.65 -2.68
CA ALA A 81 -4.31 19.34 -3.93
C ALA A 81 -4.83 20.80 -3.97
N ARG A 82 -5.96 21.09 -3.32
CA ARG A 82 -6.49 22.45 -3.17
C ARG A 82 -5.57 23.35 -2.36
N ARG A 83 -4.95 22.80 -1.30
CA ARG A 83 -4.11 23.55 -0.35
C ARG A 83 -2.66 23.69 -0.82
N VAL A 84 -2.20 22.80 -1.70
CA VAL A 84 -0.87 22.87 -2.33
C VAL A 84 -0.99 22.91 -3.87
N PRO A 85 -1.50 24.00 -4.46
CA PRO A 85 -1.76 24.07 -5.90
C PRO A 85 -0.51 23.85 -6.75
N HIS A 86 0.69 24.17 -6.23
CA HIS A 86 1.97 23.97 -6.93
C HIS A 86 2.32 22.49 -7.09
N HIS A 87 1.76 21.60 -6.25
CA HIS A 87 1.96 20.15 -6.33
C HIS A 87 0.76 19.41 -6.92
N LYS A 88 -0.30 20.13 -7.33
CA LYS A 88 -1.55 19.53 -7.80
C LYS A 88 -1.35 18.53 -8.93
N GLU A 89 -0.65 18.91 -10.00
CA GLU A 89 -0.43 18.03 -11.15
C GLU A 89 0.30 16.75 -10.74
N LYS A 90 1.38 16.89 -9.97
CA LYS A 90 2.15 15.76 -9.43
C LYS A 90 1.31 14.83 -8.55
N LEU A 91 0.49 15.41 -7.67
CA LEU A 91 -0.43 14.65 -6.82
C LEU A 91 -1.48 13.90 -7.62
N MET A 92 -2.02 14.51 -8.68
CA MET A 92 -2.99 13.87 -9.57
C MET A 92 -2.35 12.71 -10.35
N THR A 93 -1.12 12.88 -10.85
CA THR A 93 -0.37 11.81 -11.52
C THR A 93 -0.11 10.62 -10.58
N ILE A 94 0.26 10.88 -9.32
CA ILE A 94 0.43 9.82 -8.32
C ILE A 94 -0.91 9.14 -8.03
N ALA A 95 -1.98 9.90 -7.82
CA ALA A 95 -3.31 9.36 -7.58
C ALA A 95 -3.81 8.48 -8.73
N GLU A 96 -3.57 8.90 -9.98
CA GLU A 96 -3.96 8.12 -11.16
C GLU A 96 -3.18 6.81 -11.25
N ARG A 97 -1.86 6.85 -11.05
CA ARG A 97 -1.03 5.64 -11.03
C ARG A 97 -1.53 4.64 -9.99
N LEU A 98 -1.84 5.11 -8.79
CA LEU A 98 -2.35 4.25 -7.71
C LEU A 98 -3.70 3.64 -8.03
N ARG A 99 -4.59 4.39 -8.67
CA ARG A 99 -5.89 3.86 -9.14
C ARG A 99 -5.67 2.74 -10.16
N GLN A 100 -4.74 2.94 -11.10
CA GLN A 100 -4.42 1.94 -12.12
C GLN A 100 -3.75 0.69 -11.51
N GLU A 101 -2.81 0.88 -10.58
CA GLU A 101 -2.18 -0.22 -9.82
C GLU A 101 -3.24 -1.02 -9.06
N GLY A 102 -4.10 -0.35 -8.29
CA GLY A 102 -5.19 -0.99 -7.55
C GLY A 102 -6.18 -1.75 -8.45
N HIS A 103 -6.53 -1.18 -9.61
CA HIS A 103 -7.39 -1.85 -10.59
C HIS A 103 -6.73 -3.11 -11.17
N ASN A 104 -5.45 -3.01 -11.57
CA ASN A 104 -4.71 -4.13 -12.15
C ASN A 104 -4.52 -5.25 -11.13
N THR A 105 -4.13 -4.91 -9.89
CA THR A 105 -4.01 -5.87 -8.79
C THR A 105 -5.34 -6.54 -8.49
N GLY A 106 -6.43 -5.77 -8.36
CA GLY A 106 -7.76 -6.32 -8.11
C GLY A 106 -8.25 -7.26 -9.22
N LEU A 107 -7.97 -6.92 -10.49
CA LEU A 107 -8.28 -7.80 -11.61
C LEU A 107 -7.46 -9.09 -11.57
N GLN A 108 -6.17 -8.99 -11.29
CA GLN A 108 -5.29 -10.15 -11.21
C GLN A 108 -5.67 -11.07 -10.04
N GLU A 109 -5.91 -10.51 -8.86
CA GLU A 109 -6.37 -11.26 -7.68
C GLU A 109 -7.73 -11.90 -7.93
N GLY A 110 -8.68 -11.17 -8.52
CA GLY A 110 -9.99 -11.70 -8.89
C GLY A 110 -9.90 -12.87 -9.87
N ARG A 111 -9.03 -12.78 -10.87
CA ARG A 111 -8.78 -13.88 -11.82
C ARG A 111 -8.14 -15.09 -11.14
N GLN A 112 -7.12 -14.88 -10.31
CA GLN A 112 -6.47 -15.98 -9.59
C GLN A 112 -7.45 -16.68 -8.63
N LYS A 113 -8.23 -15.90 -7.88
CA LYS A 113 -9.26 -16.40 -6.98
C LYS A 113 -10.33 -17.19 -7.73
N GLY A 114 -10.86 -16.65 -8.83
CA GLY A 114 -11.85 -17.34 -9.66
C GLY A 114 -11.32 -18.65 -10.26
N THR A 115 -10.11 -18.66 -10.80
CA THR A 115 -9.47 -19.88 -11.32
C THR A 115 -9.29 -20.92 -10.21
N LYS A 116 -8.83 -20.49 -9.03
CA LYS A 116 -8.64 -21.38 -7.88
C LYS A 116 -9.96 -21.94 -7.34
N GLU A 117 -10.99 -21.10 -7.23
CA GLU A 117 -12.33 -21.52 -6.81
C GLU A 117 -12.93 -22.54 -7.78
N GLU A 118 -12.75 -22.34 -9.09
CA GLU A 118 -13.22 -23.27 -10.10
C GLU A 118 -12.44 -24.60 -10.07
N ALA A 119 -11.11 -24.55 -9.92
CA ALA A 119 -10.30 -25.75 -9.75
C ALA A 119 -10.74 -26.56 -8.52
N LEU A 120 -11.01 -25.89 -7.39
CA LEU A 120 -11.54 -26.52 -6.18
C LEU A 120 -12.94 -27.09 -6.40
N ARG A 121 -13.81 -26.41 -7.15
CA ARG A 121 -15.15 -26.91 -7.51
C ARG A 121 -15.06 -28.19 -8.32
N ILE A 122 -14.17 -28.24 -9.31
CA ILE A 122 -13.91 -29.42 -10.13
C ILE A 122 -13.34 -30.55 -9.26
N ALA A 123 -12.33 -30.27 -8.43
CA ALA A 123 -11.73 -31.25 -7.51
C ALA A 123 -12.80 -31.93 -6.62
N ARG A 124 -13.71 -31.14 -6.04
CA ARG A 124 -14.83 -31.66 -5.23
C ARG A 124 -15.77 -32.56 -6.03
N MET A 125 -16.10 -32.19 -7.27
CA MET A 125 -16.93 -33.02 -8.14
C MET A 125 -16.25 -34.34 -8.49
N MET A 126 -14.94 -34.31 -8.77
CA MET A 126 -14.14 -35.49 -9.09
C MET A 126 -14.09 -36.46 -7.91
N LEU A 127 -13.80 -35.96 -6.70
CA LEU A 127 -13.81 -36.76 -5.47
C LEU A 127 -15.19 -37.37 -5.20
N LYS A 128 -16.26 -36.58 -5.35
CA LYS A 128 -17.66 -37.08 -5.18
C LYS A 128 -18.02 -38.15 -6.21
N SER A 129 -17.41 -38.12 -7.39
CA SER A 129 -17.60 -39.10 -8.45
C SER A 129 -16.72 -40.35 -8.27
N GLY A 130 -15.96 -40.43 -7.18
CA GLY A 130 -15.10 -41.57 -6.84
C GLY A 130 -13.71 -41.54 -7.50
N ILE A 131 -13.28 -40.40 -8.05
CA ILE A 131 -11.91 -40.26 -8.56
C ILE A 131 -10.95 -40.18 -7.38
N GLU A 132 -9.91 -41.02 -7.41
CA GLU A 132 -8.87 -41.08 -6.38
C GLU A 132 -8.18 -39.73 -6.18
N CYS A 133 -7.89 -39.40 -4.92
CA CYS A 133 -7.32 -38.11 -4.54
C CYS A 133 -6.00 -37.81 -5.28
N ASP A 134 -5.11 -38.79 -5.41
CA ASP A 134 -3.84 -38.64 -6.15
C ASP A 134 -4.06 -38.21 -7.61
N LYS A 135 -5.07 -38.76 -8.28
CA LYS A 135 -5.44 -38.37 -9.64
C LYS A 135 -6.03 -36.97 -9.69
N VAL A 136 -6.82 -36.58 -8.68
CA VAL A 136 -7.38 -35.23 -8.58
C VAL A 136 -6.28 -34.19 -8.41
N LEU A 137 -5.28 -34.43 -7.56
CA LEU A 137 -4.13 -33.54 -7.36
C LEU A 137 -3.39 -33.30 -8.68
N VAL A 138 -3.11 -34.37 -9.43
CA VAL A 138 -2.42 -34.29 -10.74
C VAL A 138 -3.25 -33.52 -11.77
N ILE A 139 -4.56 -33.77 -11.85
CA ILE A 139 -5.43 -33.17 -12.88
C ILE A 139 -5.72 -31.70 -12.60
N THR A 140 -5.94 -31.35 -11.33
CA THR A 140 -6.32 -29.98 -10.94
C THR A 140 -5.13 -29.09 -10.63
N GLY A 141 -3.95 -29.68 -10.43
CA GLY A 141 -2.74 -28.96 -10.02
C GLY A 141 -2.82 -28.38 -8.61
N LEU A 142 -3.84 -28.76 -7.83
CA LEU A 142 -4.02 -28.33 -6.45
C LEU A 142 -3.18 -29.20 -5.51
N SER A 143 -2.76 -28.61 -4.41
CA SER A 143 -2.17 -29.34 -3.29
C SER A 143 -3.24 -29.99 -2.41
N LEU A 144 -2.83 -31.02 -1.65
CA LEU A 144 -3.71 -31.68 -0.69
C LEU A 144 -4.26 -30.70 0.34
N ASP A 145 -3.40 -29.79 0.84
CA ASP A 145 -3.79 -28.77 1.80
C ASP A 145 -4.86 -27.83 1.25
N GLU A 146 -4.79 -27.45 -0.03
CA GLU A 146 -5.80 -26.58 -0.65
C GLU A 146 -7.17 -27.25 -0.78
N ILE A 147 -7.19 -28.55 -1.06
CA ILE A 147 -8.41 -29.37 -1.11
C ILE A 147 -8.97 -29.56 0.30
N MET A 148 -8.12 -29.86 1.29
CA MET A 148 -8.54 -30.11 2.67
C MET A 148 -9.00 -28.85 3.40
N ALA A 149 -8.30 -27.72 3.23
CA ALA A 149 -8.65 -26.44 3.84
C ALA A 149 -9.98 -25.86 3.34
N ASN A 150 -10.49 -26.35 2.21
CA ASN A 150 -11.79 -25.99 1.63
C ASN A 150 -12.75 -27.17 1.54
N SER A 151 -12.58 -28.19 2.38
CA SER A 151 -13.58 -29.24 2.61
C SER A 151 -14.68 -28.69 3.53
N PRO A 152 -15.98 -28.86 3.20
CA PRO A 152 -17.08 -28.48 4.09
C PRO A 152 -17.12 -29.32 5.37
#